data_AF-A0A7S0ILV1-F1
#
_entry.id   AF-A0A7S0ILV1-F1
#
_cell.length_a   1.000
_cell.length_b   1.000
_cell.length_c   1.000
_cell.angle_alpha   90.00
_cell.angle_beta   90.00
_cell.angle_gamma   90.00
#
_symmetry.space_group_name_H-M   'P 1'
#
loop_
_entity.id
_entity.type
_entity.pdbx_description
1 polymer ?
#
loop_
_entity_poly.entity_id
_entity_poly.type
_entity_poly.pdbx_seq_one_letter_code
_entity_poly.pdbx_strand_id
1 'polypeptide(L)'
;YEDAPVSIGQGAVISSPSAHARTLSLVAAFLSQRWARVCGSDAPVLRLLDVGCGSGYLTAAAALIAHRLTERSEVVGIDVDGVLVENARGAIRTAALNLASKAAGVGDIG
;
A
#
# COMPACT_ATOMS: atom_id res chain seq x y z
N TYR A 1 -0.37 -5.41 -18.43
CA TYR A 1 -0.99 -4.43 -17.54
C TYR A 1 -1.98 -3.63 -18.35
N GLU A 2 -3.27 -3.91 -18.19
CA GLU A 2 -4.36 -3.15 -18.79
C GLU A 2 -4.87 -2.10 -17.78
N ASP A 3 -5.27 -0.92 -18.26
CA ASP A 3 -5.86 0.12 -17.42
C ASP A 3 -7.36 -0.13 -17.19
N ALA A 4 -7.69 -1.22 -16.52
CA ALA A 4 -9.07 -1.63 -16.26
C ALA A 4 -9.19 -2.27 -14.88
N PRO A 5 -10.38 -2.23 -14.25
CA PRO A 5 -10.64 -3.03 -13.06
C PRO A 5 -10.53 -4.51 -13.38
N VAL A 6 -9.99 -5.30 -12.44
CA VAL A 6 -9.86 -6.75 -12.59
C VAL A 6 -10.54 -7.43 -11.41
N SER A 7 -11.31 -8.49 -11.65
CA SER A 7 -11.94 -9.26 -10.57
C SER A 7 -10.88 -9.93 -9.71
N ILE A 8 -11.07 -9.86 -8.38
CA ILE A 8 -10.19 -10.51 -7.39
C ILE A 8 -10.92 -11.60 -6.59
N GLY A 9 -12.12 -11.99 -7.02
CA GLY A 9 -12.98 -12.92 -6.29
C GLY A 9 -13.93 -12.19 -5.34
N GLN A 10 -14.83 -12.95 -4.71
CA GLN A 10 -15.77 -12.46 -3.67
C GLN A 10 -16.67 -11.28 -4.13
N GLY A 11 -16.89 -11.15 -5.44
CA GLY A 11 -17.63 -10.02 -6.01
C GLY A 11 -16.88 -8.68 -5.96
N ALA A 12 -15.60 -8.68 -5.57
CA ALA A 12 -14.74 -7.52 -5.51
C ALA A 12 -13.86 -7.39 -6.76
N VAL A 13 -13.44 -6.15 -7.04
CA VAL A 13 -12.49 -5.83 -8.11
C VAL A 13 -11.33 -5.03 -7.55
N ILE A 14 -10.12 -5.28 -8.05
CA ILE A 14 -9.02 -4.33 -7.90
C ILE A 14 -9.28 -3.16 -8.85
N SER A 15 -9.09 -1.92 -8.36
CA SER A 15 -9.29 -0.71 -9.16
C SER A 15 -8.28 -0.62 -10.31
N SER A 16 -8.63 0.13 -11.36
CA SER A 16 -7.71 0.34 -12.47
C SER A 16 -6.42 1.04 -12.00
N PRO A 17 -5.27 0.79 -12.65
CA PRO A 17 -4.03 1.53 -12.44
C PRO A 17 -4.23 3.06 -12.36
N SER A 18 -5.04 3.64 -13.26
CA SER A 18 -5.35 5.08 -13.27
C SER A 18 -6.13 5.54 -12.03
N ALA A 19 -7.07 4.72 -11.52
CA ALA A 19 -7.79 5.02 -10.29
C ALA A 19 -6.85 5.00 -9.07
N HIS A 20 -5.96 4.02 -8.95
CA HIS A 20 -4.94 4.00 -7.89
C HIS A 20 -4.02 5.22 -7.96
N ALA A 21 -3.53 5.56 -9.16
CA ALA A 21 -2.64 6.70 -9.34
C ALA A 21 -3.30 8.03 -8.93
N ARG A 22 -4.58 8.22 -9.28
CA ARG A 22 -5.36 9.39 -8.86
C ARG A 22 -5.48 9.45 -7.34
N THR A 23 -5.87 8.37 -6.68
CA THR A 23 -6.01 8.32 -5.23
C THR A 23 -4.67 8.58 -4.52
N LEU A 24 -3.60 7.92 -4.95
CA LEU A 24 -2.27 8.11 -4.38
C LEU A 24 -1.75 9.55 -4.56
N SER A 25 -2.08 10.20 -5.68
CA SER A 25 -1.71 11.61 -5.91
C SER A 25 -2.39 12.54 -4.92
N LEU A 26 -3.67 12.32 -4.64
CA LEU A 26 -4.43 13.10 -3.64
C LEU A 26 -3.90 12.87 -2.23
N VAL A 27 -3.63 11.61 -1.87
CA VAL A 27 -3.05 11.24 -0.57
C VAL A 27 -1.67 11.88 -0.41
N ALA A 28 -0.79 11.77 -1.41
CA ALA A 28 0.54 12.37 -1.37
C ALA A 28 0.49 13.90 -1.23
N ALA A 29 -0.41 14.56 -1.96
CA ALA A 29 -0.60 16.00 -1.86
C ALA A 29 -1.09 16.41 -0.46
N PHE A 30 -2.11 15.71 0.07
CA PHE A 30 -2.63 15.96 1.42
C PHE A 30 -1.55 15.77 2.49
N LEU A 31 -0.82 14.66 2.43
CA LEU A 31 0.24 14.37 3.38
C LEU A 31 1.40 15.37 3.28
N SER A 32 1.80 15.77 2.08
CA SER A 32 2.88 16.77 1.91
C SER A 32 2.51 18.14 2.47
N GLN A 33 1.22 18.50 2.47
CA GLN A 33 0.73 19.76 3.05
C GLN A 33 0.57 19.69 4.57
N ARG A 34 0.22 18.52 5.11
CA ARG A 34 -0.18 18.36 6.52
C ARG A 34 0.90 17.73 7.40
N TRP A 35 1.87 17.06 6.80
CA TRP A 35 2.94 16.35 7.48
C TRP A 35 4.30 16.94 7.07
N ALA A 36 4.87 17.78 7.93
CA ALA A 36 6.27 18.17 7.76
C ALA A 36 7.15 16.90 7.82
N ARG A 37 8.22 16.82 7.02
CA ARG A 37 9.17 15.71 7.16
C ARG A 37 9.81 15.80 8.54
N VAL A 38 9.43 14.89 9.43
CA VAL A 38 9.97 14.82 10.80
C VAL A 38 10.85 13.57 10.90
N CYS A 39 12.11 13.78 11.31
CA CYS A 39 13.11 12.74 11.52
C CYS A 39 13.48 12.65 13.00
N GLY A 40 13.94 11.47 13.44
CA GLY A 40 14.39 11.23 14.82
C GLY A 40 13.44 10.34 15.61
N SER A 41 13.92 9.81 16.74
CA SER A 41 13.18 8.89 17.61
C SER A 41 11.89 9.48 18.17
N ASP A 42 11.86 10.80 18.35
CA ASP A 42 10.72 11.54 18.93
C ASP A 42 9.72 12.03 17.87
N ALA A 43 9.96 11.71 16.58
CA ALA A 43 9.03 12.05 15.52
C ALA A 43 7.65 11.40 15.77
N PRO A 44 6.53 12.09 15.52
CA PRO A 44 5.21 11.49 15.63
C PRO A 44 5.06 10.34 14.63
N VAL A 45 4.21 9.36 14.96
CA VAL A 45 3.92 8.24 14.05
C VAL A 45 2.85 8.65 13.05
N LEU A 46 3.15 8.57 11.75
CA LEU A 46 2.15 8.77 10.71
C LEU A 46 1.29 7.52 10.57
N ARG A 47 0.00 7.62 10.88
CA ARG A 47 -0.96 6.51 10.77
C ARG A 47 -1.94 6.74 9.62
N LEU A 48 -2.07 5.74 8.74
CA LEU A 48 -3.04 5.74 7.64
C LEU A 48 -3.97 4.52 7.77
N LEU A 49 -5.24 4.73 7.42
CA LEU A 49 -6.25 3.68 7.37
C LEU A 49 -6.79 3.58 5.93
N ASP A 50 -6.73 2.38 5.36
CA ASP A 50 -7.29 2.03 4.06
C ASP A 50 -8.55 1.18 4.27
N VAL A 51 -9.72 1.75 3.99
CA VAL A 51 -11.03 1.11 4.22
C VAL A 51 -11.51 0.48 2.91
N GLY A 52 -11.76 -0.84 2.93
CA GLY A 52 -12.03 -1.61 1.71
C GLY A 52 -10.73 -1.96 0.99
N CYS A 53 -9.77 -2.51 1.73
CA CYS A 53 -8.41 -2.72 1.22
C CYS A 53 -8.34 -3.74 0.08
N GLY A 54 -9.33 -4.63 -0.06
CA GLY A 54 -9.47 -5.56 -1.18
C GLY A 54 -8.19 -6.37 -1.43
N SER A 55 -7.48 -6.04 -2.51
CA SER A 55 -6.21 -6.69 -2.88
C SER A 55 -5.00 -6.31 -2.03
N GLY A 56 -5.10 -5.27 -1.20
CA GLY A 56 -3.99 -4.70 -0.45
C GLY A 56 -3.03 -3.81 -1.25
N TYR A 57 -3.28 -3.62 -2.56
CA TYR A 57 -2.40 -2.81 -3.42
C TYR A 57 -2.29 -1.36 -2.93
N LEU A 58 -3.42 -0.71 -2.64
CA LEU A 58 -3.44 0.68 -2.17
C LEU A 58 -2.80 0.80 -0.78
N THR A 59 -3.08 -0.15 0.11
CA THR A 59 -2.45 -0.25 1.43
C THR A 59 -0.92 -0.29 1.33
N ALA A 60 -0.37 -1.15 0.47
CA ALA A 60 1.07 -1.26 0.25
C ALA A 60 1.67 0.01 -0.37
N ALA A 61 1.01 0.58 -1.38
CA ALA A 61 1.48 1.80 -2.03
C ALA A 61 1.47 2.99 -1.05
N ALA A 62 0.45 3.11 -0.21
CA ALA A 62 0.36 4.12 0.84
C ALA A 62 1.48 3.96 1.87
N ALA A 63 1.85 2.72 2.25
CA ALA A 63 2.97 2.46 3.14
C ALA A 63 4.31 2.93 2.56
N LEU A 64 4.56 2.69 1.26
CA LEU A 64 5.76 3.19 0.59
C LEU A 64 5.82 4.72 0.54
N ILE A 65 4.68 5.40 0.34
CA ILE A 65 4.61 6.86 0.37
C ILE A 65 4.84 7.38 1.80
N ALA A 66 4.18 6.79 2.80
CA ALA A 66 4.30 7.19 4.19
C ALA A 66 5.75 7.05 4.69
N HIS A 67 6.42 5.96 4.32
CA HIS A 67 7.81 5.71 4.69
C HIS A 67 8.80 6.74 4.10
N ARG A 68 8.47 7.34 2.94
CA ARG A 68 9.28 8.45 2.37
C ARG A 68 9.14 9.76 3.14
N LEU A 69 8.05 9.93 3.89
CA LEU A 69 7.79 11.12 4.71
C LEU A 69 8.37 10.97 6.11
N THR A 70 8.29 9.77 6.68
CA THR A 70 8.88 9.45 7.99
C THR A 70 9.12 7.94 8.12
N GLU A 71 10.24 7.59 8.77
CA GLU A 71 10.55 6.20 9.13
C GLU A 71 9.53 5.62 10.11
N ARG A 72 8.84 6.49 10.88
CA ARG A 72 7.79 6.11 11.83
C ARG A 72 6.42 6.23 11.17
N SER A 73 6.08 5.26 10.33
CA SER A 73 4.76 5.18 9.69
C SER A 73 4.11 3.81 9.88
N GLU A 74 2.78 3.82 9.94
CA GLU A 74 1.93 2.64 10.10
C GLU A 74 0.73 2.78 9.17
N VAL A 75 0.46 1.74 8.37
CA VAL A 75 -0.69 1.70 7.46
C VAL A 75 -1.48 0.43 7.75
N VAL A 76 -2.77 0.60 8.03
CA VAL A 76 -3.69 -0.48 8.32
C VAL A 76 -4.71 -0.57 7.19
N GLY A 77 -4.83 -1.73 6.56
CA GLY A 77 -5.90 -2.03 5.61
C GLY A 77 -6.98 -2.88 6.27
N ILE A 78 -8.25 -2.49 6.11
CA ILE A 78 -9.40 -3.27 6.60
C ILE A 78 -10.33 -3.61 5.45
N ASP A 79 -10.94 -4.78 5.53
CA ASP A 79 -12.01 -5.21 4.64
C ASP A 79 -13.07 -5.99 5.44
N VAL A 80 -14.30 -6.02 4.94
CA VAL A 80 -15.40 -6.78 5.55
C VAL A 80 -15.31 -8.27 5.20
N ASP A 81 -14.63 -8.61 4.10
CA ASP A 81 -14.41 -9.99 3.67
C ASP A 81 -13.04 -10.51 4.16
N GLY A 82 -13.07 -11.52 5.03
CA GLY A 82 -11.86 -12.12 5.59
C GLY A 82 -10.97 -12.84 4.57
N VAL A 83 -11.53 -13.35 3.47
CA VAL A 83 -10.75 -13.97 2.38
C VAL A 83 -9.94 -12.90 1.65
N LEU A 84 -10.54 -11.74 1.38
CA LEU A 84 -9.82 -10.62 0.77
C LEU A 84 -8.70 -10.11 1.68
N VAL A 85 -8.93 -10.03 2.99
CA VAL A 85 -7.88 -9.66 3.97
C VAL A 85 -6.70 -10.63 3.91
N GLU A 86 -6.94 -11.94 3.88
CA GLU A 86 -5.82 -12.91 3.84
C GLU A 86 -5.10 -12.88 2.49
N ASN A 87 -5.84 -12.72 1.38
CA ASN A 87 -5.25 -12.53 0.05
C ASN A 87 -4.37 -11.28 0.00
N ALA A 88 -4.84 -10.15 0.56
CA ALA A 88 -4.07 -8.92 0.67
C ALA A 88 -2.79 -9.13 1.48
N ARG A 89 -2.87 -9.80 2.64
CA ARG A 89 -1.69 -10.12 3.46
C ARG A 89 -0.68 -10.97 2.70
N GLY A 90 -1.14 -11.97 1.95
CA GLY A 90 -0.32 -12.79 1.08
C GLY A 90 0.39 -11.97 0.00
N ALA A 91 -0.39 -11.17 -0.75
CA ALA A 91 0.13 -10.32 -1.83
C ALA A 91 1.18 -9.32 -1.34
N ILE A 92 0.93 -8.64 -0.22
CA ILE A 92 1.87 -7.67 0.37
C ILE A 92 3.15 -8.37 0.81
N ARG A 93 3.05 -9.55 1.42
CA ARG A 93 4.21 -10.34 1.85
C ARG A 93 5.08 -10.75 0.66
N THR A 94 4.47 -11.30 -0.38
CA THR A 94 5.19 -11.68 -1.61
C THR A 94 5.84 -10.46 -2.25
N ALA A 95 5.14 -9.33 -2.34
CA ALA A 95 5.72 -8.09 -2.87
C ALA A 95 6.92 -7.61 -2.04
N ALA A 96 6.83 -7.63 -0.72
CA ALA A 96 7.93 -7.25 0.17
C ALA A 96 9.15 -8.17 0.01
N LEU A 97 8.92 -9.48 -0.11
CA LEU A 97 9.98 -10.46 -0.34
C LEU A 97 10.64 -10.27 -1.71
N ASN A 98 9.87 -10.04 -2.77
CA ASN A 98 10.43 -9.76 -4.11
C ASN A 98 11.25 -8.47 -4.14
N LEU A 99 10.80 -7.42 -3.45
CA LEU A 99 11.59 -6.18 -3.30
C LEU A 99 12.90 -6.43 -2.55
N ALA A 100 12.87 -7.24 -1.49
CA ALA A 100 14.07 -7.60 -0.72
C ALA A 100 15.04 -8.46 -1.54
N SER A 101 14.56 -9.48 -2.25
CA SER A 101 15.36 -10.32 -3.15
C SER A 101 16.03 -9.46 -4.23
N LYS A 102 15.26 -8.56 -4.86
CA LYS A 102 15.77 -7.64 -5.87
C LYS A 102 16.83 -6.69 -5.31
N ALA A 103 16.67 -6.18 -4.09
CA ALA A 103 17.67 -5.35 -3.43
C ALA A 103 18.95 -6.13 -3.09
N ALA A 104 18.84 -7.43 -2.83
CA ALA A 104 19.97 -8.34 -2.59
C ALA A 104 20.63 -8.88 -3.87
N GLY A 105 20.12 -8.53 -5.06
CA GLY A 105 20.62 -9.05 -6.34
C GLY A 105 20.25 -10.51 -6.63
N VAL A 106 19.27 -11.06 -5.89
CA VAL A 106 18.73 -12.40 -6.09
C VAL A 106 17.43 -12.28 -6.92
N GLY A 107 17.23 -13.17 -7.90
CA GLY A 107 16.05 -13.13 -8.80
C GLY A 107 14.71 -13.26 -8.05
N ASP A 108 13.60 -12.93 -8.73
CA ASP A 108 12.25 -12.95 -8.15
C ASP A 108 11.88 -14.33 -7.58
N ILE A 109 11.23 -14.34 -6.40
CA ILE A 109 10.66 -15.53 -5.79
C ILE A 109 9.17 -15.58 -6.13
N GLY A 110 8.87 -16.30 -7.21
CA GLY A 110 7.50 -16.47 -7.73
C GLY A 110 6.54 -17.08 -6.73
#